data_AF-A0A932YJT3-F1
#
_entry.id   AF-A0A932YJT3-F1
#
_cell.length_a   1.000
_cell.length_b   1.000
_cell.length_c   1.000
_cell.angle_alpha   90.00
_cell.angle_beta   90.00
_cell.angle_gamma   90.00
#
_symmetry.space_group_name_H-M   'P 1'
#
loop_
_entity.id
_entity.type
_entity.pdbx_description
1 polymer ?
#
loop_
_entity_poly.entity_id
_entity_poly.type
_entity_poly.pdbx_seq_one_letter_code
_entity_poly.pdbx_strand_id
1 'polypeptide(L)' 'MILNREWHEKNRMPKNPTLQQKIEWHREHAKNCKCRSIPAKLLEKIKN' A
#
# COMPACT_ATOMS: atom_id res chain seq x y z
N MET A 1 15.54 5.15 -2.24
CA MET A 1 14.14 4.71 -2.45
C MET A 1 14.09 3.85 -3.70
N ILE A 2 13.48 2.66 -3.64
CA ILE A 2 13.35 1.76 -4.79
C ILE A 2 11.89 1.74 -5.21
N LEU A 3 11.59 2.28 -6.39
CA LEU A 3 10.27 2.25 -7.02
C LEU A 3 10.20 1.05 -7.95
N ASN A 4 9.35 0.08 -7.62
CA ASN A 4 9.05 -1.03 -8.51
C ASN A 4 7.89 -0.62 -9.45
N ARG A 5 8.24 -0.10 -10.63
CA ARG A 5 7.25 0.39 -11.61
C ARG A 5 6.30 -0.71 -12.06
N GLU A 6 6.82 -1.89 -12.40
CA GLU A 6 6.00 -3.02 -12.85
C GLU A 6 4.94 -3.42 -11.82
N TRP A 7 5.31 -3.41 -10.54
CA TRP A 7 4.37 -3.70 -9.46
C TRP A 7 3.26 -2.65 -9.39
N HIS A 8 3.60 -1.36 -9.51
CA HIS A 8 2.61 -0.28 -9.50
C HIS A 8 1.67 -0.32 -10.71
N GLU A 9 2.14 -0.74 -11.88
CA GLU A 9 1.30 -0.86 -13.07
C GLU A 9 0.27 -1.99 -12.93
N LYS A 10 0.70 -3.13 -12.38
CA LYS A 10 -0.18 -4.30 -12.13
C LYS A 10 -1.09 -4.12 -10.92
N ASN A 11 -0.60 -3.43 -9.88
CA ASN A 11 -1.28 -3.25 -8.60
C ASN A 11 -1.54 -1.76 -8.37
N ARG A 12 -2.37 -1.15 -9.20
CA ARG A 12 -2.80 0.24 -8.98
C ARG A 12 -3.80 0.29 -7.83
N MET A 13 -3.61 1.26 -6.93
CA MET A 13 -4.60 1.52 -5.88
C MET A 13 -5.95 1.86 -6.53
N PRO A 14 -7.07 1.25 -6.09
CA PRO A 14 -8.40 1.62 -6.56
C PRO A 14 -8.69 3.09 -6.30
N LYS A 15 -9.60 3.70 -7.07
CA LYS A 15 -9.98 5.12 -6.91
C LYS A 15 -10.67 5.39 -5.56
N ASN A 16 -11.47 4.45 -5.07
CA ASN A 16 -12.17 4.50 -3.79
C ASN A 16 -11.96 3.17 -3.04
N PRO A 17 -10.76 2.90 -2.52
CA PRO A 17 -10.50 1.63 -1.85
C PRO A 17 -11.20 1.61 -0.49
N THR A 18 -11.79 0.47 -0.14
CA THR A 18 -12.20 0.24 1.25
C THR A 18 -10.98 0.24 2.17
N LEU A 19 -11.20 0.37 3.46
CA LEU A 19 -10.10 0.33 4.44
C LEU A 19 -9.28 -0.96 4.30
N GLN A 20 -9.94 -2.11 4.14
CA GLN A 20 -9.27 -3.39 3.98
C GLN A 20 -8.44 -3.46 2.69
N GLN A 21 -9.00 -3.02 1.56
CA GLN A 21 -8.26 -2.96 0.29
C GLN A 21 -7.03 -2.05 0.40
N LYS A 22 -7.18 -0.92 1.10
CA LYS A 22 -6.07 0.01 1.33
C LYS A 22 -4.98 -0.60 2.20
N ILE A 23 -5.34 -1.33 3.25
CA ILE A 23 -4.41 -2.05 4.12
C ILE A 23 -3.66 -3.13 3.33
N GLU A 24 -4.39 -3.98 2.61
CA GLU A 24 -3.82 -5.08 1.83
C GLU A 24 -2.86 -4.56 0.77
N TRP A 25 -3.29 -3.55 0.00
CA TRP A 25 -2.45 -2.90 -1.01
C TRP A 25 -1.16 -2.35 -0.40
N HIS A 26 -1.23 -1.66 0.75
CA HIS A 26 -0.04 -1.10 1.41
C HIS A 26 0.88 -2.19 1.97
N ARG A 27 0.33 -3.32 2.43
CA ARG A 27 1.10 -4.47 2.90
C ARG A 27 1.88 -5.11 1.75
N GLU A 28 1.24 -5.32 0.61
CA GLU A 28 1.88 -5.86 -0.59
C GLU A 28 2.88 -4.88 -1.21
N HIS A 29 2.52 -3.60 -1.25
CA HIS A 29 3.40 -2.53 -1.67
C HIS A 29 4.69 -2.55 -0.85
N ALA A 30 4.62 -2.58 0.48
CA ALA A 30 5.82 -2.58 1.33
C ALA A 30 6.76 -3.78 1.10
N LYS A 31 6.23 -4.93 0.64
CA LYS A 31 7.03 -6.11 0.27
C LYS A 31 7.72 -5.95 -1.08
N ASN A 32 7.03 -5.39 -2.06
CA ASN A 32 7.48 -5.33 -3.46
C ASN A 32 8.13 -4.00 -3.85
N CYS A 33 7.85 -2.93 -3.11
CA CYS A 33 8.21 -1.55 -3.42
C CYS A 33 8.43 -0.74 -2.13
N LYS A 34 9.65 -0.20 -1.95
CA LYS A 34 10.01 0.64 -0.79
C LYS A 34 9.97 2.13 -1.13
N CYS A 35 9.17 2.54 -2.12
CA CYS A 35 9.08 3.94 -2.55
C CYS A 35 8.40 4.82 -1.50
N ARG A 36 7.49 4.25 -0.70
CA ARG A 36 6.71 4.96 0.31
C ARG A 36 6.35 4.04 1.47
N SER A 37 6.56 4.53 2.69
CA SER A 37 6.14 3.84 3.92
C SER A 37 4.62 3.87 4.11
N ILE A 38 4.09 2.93 4.89
CA ILE A 38 2.67 2.85 5.22
C ILE A 38 2.28 4.11 6.04
N PRO A 39 1.17 4.80 5.71
CA PRO A 39 0.73 5.98 6.45
C PRO A 39 0.44 5.65 7.92
N ALA A 40 0.85 6.51 8.87
CA ALA A 40 0.60 6.30 10.30
C ALA A 40 -0.88 6.09 10.63
N LYS A 41 -1.77 6.93 10.06
CA LYS A 41 -3.24 6.78 10.20
C LYS A 41 -3.79 5.44 9.71
N LEU A 42 -3.10 4.78 8.78
CA LEU A 42 -3.48 3.46 8.30
C LEU A 42 -2.95 2.37 9.24
N LEU A 43 -1.75 2.54 9.79
CA LEU A 43 -1.18 1.65 10.81
C LEU A 43 -2.01 1.63 12.09
N GLU A 44 -2.54 2.79 12.52
CA GLU A 44 -3.46 2.89 13.65
C GLU A 44 -4.71 2.02 13.44
N LYS A 45 -5.21 1.95 12.20
CA LYS A 45 -6.36 1.11 11.82
C LYS A 45 -6.04 -0.37 11.64
N ILE A 46 -4.76 -0.76 11.59
CA ILE A 46 -4.32 -2.17 11.53
C ILE A 46 -4.13 -2.74 12.94
N LYS A 47 -3.79 -1.88 13.91
CA LYS A 47 -3.49 -2.27 15.30
C LYS A 47 -4.71 -2.34 16.23
N ASN A 48 -5.91 -2.02 15.75
CA ASN A 48 -7.14 -1.93 16.53
C ASN A 48 -8.23 -2.79 15.94
#